data_AF-A0A6N7MEV1-F1
#
_entry.id   AF-A0A6N7MEV1-F1
#
_cell.length_a   1.000
_cell.length_b   1.000
_cell.length_c   1.000
_cell.angle_alpha   90.00
_cell.angle_beta   90.00
_cell.angle_gamma   90.00
#
_symmetry.space_group_name_H-M   'P 1'
#
loop_
_entity.id
_entity.type
_entity.pdbx_description
1 polymer ?
#
loop_
_entity_poly.entity_id
_entity_poly.type
_entity_poly.pdbx_seq_one_letter_code
_entity_poly.pdbx_strand_id
1 'polypeptide(L)'
;MSLKDQYPLNLLFKRSSLFLHDFIAPFFSYLKADYFVHYEFLDNILSPSSVVLKSKVKTYLFGMNQNQIEFRLQLNTAGIGEFEIFLKNRKIKAKCLN
;
A
#
# COMPACT_ATOMS: atom_id res chain seq x y z
N MET A 1 6.44 -3.95 14.29
CA MET A 1 5.39 -2.91 14.48
C MET A 1 4.52 -2.87 13.23
N SER A 2 3.22 -2.67 13.36
CA SER A 2 2.30 -2.67 12.21
C SER A 2 1.30 -1.53 12.32
N LEU A 3 1.03 -0.86 11.21
CA LEU A 3 0.03 0.19 11.09
C LEU A 3 -1.02 -0.24 10.08
N LYS A 4 -2.28 0.06 10.40
CA LYS A 4 -3.44 -0.18 9.55
C LYS A 4 -4.14 1.16 9.34
N ASP A 5 -4.43 1.48 8.09
CA ASP A 5 -5.11 2.71 7.71
C ASP A 5 -6.07 2.47 6.54
N GLN A 6 -6.92 3.46 6.22
CA GLN A 6 -7.76 3.46 5.04
C GLN A 6 -7.04 4.17 3.89
N TYR A 7 -6.96 3.50 2.74
CA TYR A 7 -6.33 4.08 1.56
C TYR A 7 -7.37 4.89 0.77
N PRO A 8 -7.03 6.10 0.28
CA PRO A 8 -7.98 6.91 -0.45
C PRO A 8 -8.39 6.25 -1.78
N LEU A 9 -9.71 6.07 -1.98
CA LEU A 9 -10.28 5.31 -3.09
C LEU A 9 -9.96 5.91 -4.46
N ASN A 10 -9.81 7.24 -4.53
CA ASN A 10 -9.52 7.97 -5.76
C ASN A 10 -8.18 7.64 -6.40
N LEU A 11 -7.22 7.11 -5.63
CA LEU A 11 -5.93 6.67 -6.14
C LEU A 11 -5.95 5.23 -6.70
N LEU A 12 -6.97 4.43 -6.35
CA LEU A 12 -7.04 3.01 -6.68
C LEU A 12 -8.15 2.66 -7.67
N PHE A 13 -9.24 3.43 -7.69
CA PHE A 13 -10.41 3.19 -8.52
C PHE A 13 -10.55 4.26 -9.62
N LYS A 14 -11.18 3.86 -10.74
CA LYS A 14 -11.46 4.79 -11.85
C LYS A 14 -12.52 5.82 -11.42
N ARG A 15 -12.43 7.04 -11.96
CA ARG A 15 -13.38 8.14 -11.69
C ARG A 15 -14.85 7.76 -11.88
N SER A 16 -15.19 6.97 -12.91
CA SER A 16 -16.57 6.53 -13.14
C SER A 16 -17.12 5.66 -12.01
N SER A 17 -16.28 4.80 -11.43
CA SER A 17 -16.67 3.94 -10.31
C SER A 17 -16.82 4.72 -9.01
N LEU A 18 -16.02 5.78 -8.83
CA LEU A 18 -16.13 6.69 -7.68
C LEU A 18 -17.40 7.52 -7.75
N PHE A 19 -17.77 8.03 -8.93
CA PHE A 19 -19.00 8.80 -9.07
C PHE A 19 -20.25 7.99 -8.69
N LEU A 20 -20.32 6.73 -9.14
CA LEU A 20 -21.39 5.81 -8.74
C LEU A 20 -21.33 5.48 -7.24
N HIS A 21 -20.12 5.41 -6.68
CA HIS A 21 -19.94 5.20 -5.25
C HIS A 21 -20.43 6.39 -4.44
N ASP A 22 -20.06 7.61 -4.79
CA ASP A 22 -20.49 8.82 -4.10
C ASP A 22 -22.02 9.01 -4.14
N PHE A 23 -22.67 8.56 -5.23
CA PHE A 23 -24.13 8.55 -5.33
C PHE A 23 -24.79 7.54 -4.37
N ILE A 24 -24.18 6.37 -4.17
CA ILE A 24 -24.75 5.25 -3.39
C ILE A 24 -24.23 5.25 -1.94
N ALA A 25 -23.10 5.89 -1.65
CA ALA A 25 -22.39 5.90 -0.38
C ALA A 25 -23.27 6.29 0.83
N PRO A 26 -24.25 7.20 0.73
CA PRO A 26 -25.16 7.49 1.84
C PRO A 26 -25.97 6.28 2.31
N PHE A 27 -26.22 5.32 1.41
CA PHE A 27 -27.02 4.13 1.67
C PHE A 27 -26.15 2.88 1.83
N PHE A 28 -25.08 2.76 1.04
CA PHE A 28 -24.20 1.60 1.06
C PHE A 28 -22.80 1.90 0.51
N SER A 29 -21.77 1.79 1.36
CA SER A 29 -20.38 1.92 0.91
C SER A 29 -19.85 0.59 0.35
N TYR A 30 -20.08 0.36 -0.94
CA TYR A 30 -19.62 -0.87 -1.60
C TYR A 30 -18.13 -0.89 -1.96
N LEU A 31 -17.46 0.27 -2.03
CA LEU A 31 -16.01 0.38 -2.24
C LEU A 31 -15.28 0.56 -0.91
N LYS A 32 -14.17 -0.17 -0.76
CA LYS A 32 -13.27 -0.02 0.38
C LYS A 32 -11.84 -0.34 -0.03
N ALA A 33 -10.88 0.37 0.56
CA ALA A 33 -9.47 0.07 0.42
C ALA A 33 -8.78 0.12 1.77
N ASP A 34 -8.20 -1.01 2.17
CA ASP A 34 -7.43 -1.12 3.41
C ASP A 34 -5.95 -1.09 3.08
N TYR A 35 -5.19 -0.31 3.85
CA TYR A 35 -3.75 -0.24 3.82
C TYR A 35 -3.16 -0.84 5.09
N PHE A 36 -2.15 -1.68 4.92
CA PHE A 36 -1.39 -2.26 6.02
C PHE A 36 0.08 -2.03 5.75
N VAL A 37 0.83 -1.59 6.75
CA VAL A 37 2.29 -1.52 6.68
C VAL A 37 2.90 -2.20 7.90
N HIS A 38 3.92 -3.00 7.65
CA HIS A 38 4.69 -3.73 8.65
C HIS A 38 6.16 -3.33 8.53
N TYR A 39 6.73 -2.94 9.67
CA TYR A 39 8.15 -2.68 9.80
C TYR A 39 8.83 -4.03 10.02
N GLU A 40 9.39 -4.59 8.94
CA GLU A 40 9.95 -5.95 8.92
C GLU A 40 11.31 -6.01 9.62
N PHE A 41 12.13 -4.97 9.49
CA PHE A 41 13.47 -4.96 10.05
C PHE A 41 13.85 -3.57 10.56
N LEU A 42 14.34 -3.53 11.79
CA LEU A 42 14.90 -2.36 12.47
C LEU A 42 16.17 -2.85 13.18
N ASP A 43 17.35 -2.58 12.62
CA ASP A 43 18.64 -3.00 13.20
C ASP A 43 18.82 -2.50 14.64
N ASN A 44 18.38 -1.27 14.91
CA ASN A 44 18.49 -0.64 16.22
C ASN A 44 17.29 0.28 16.42
N ILE A 45 16.60 0.14 17.56
CA ILE A 45 15.39 0.91 17.89
C ILE A 45 15.68 2.40 18.03
N LEU A 46 16.91 2.77 18.41
CA LEU A 46 17.33 4.15 18.65
C LEU A 46 18.09 4.78 17.48
N SER A 47 18.72 3.97 16.61
CA SER A 47 19.49 4.46 15.46
C SER A 47 19.59 3.40 14.35
N PRO A 48 18.50 3.13 13.62
CA PRO A 48 18.49 2.07 12.60
C PRO A 48 19.35 2.47 11.39
N SER A 49 20.33 1.62 11.05
CA SER A 49 21.14 1.73 9.83
C SER A 49 20.37 1.37 8.56
N SER A 50 19.43 0.44 8.69
CA SER A 50 18.53 0.02 7.62
C SER A 50 17.12 -0.22 8.16
N VAL A 51 16.12 0.16 7.38
CA VAL A 51 14.71 -0.08 7.68
C VAL A 51 14.04 -0.72 6.47
N VAL A 52 13.40 -1.87 6.69
CA VAL A 52 12.60 -2.54 5.66
C VAL A 52 11.13 -2.43 6.01
N LEU A 53 10.37 -1.79 5.12
CA LEU A 53 8.93 -1.61 5.20
C LEU A 53 8.28 -2.54 4.19
N LYS A 54 7.34 -3.37 4.66
CA LYS A 54 6.44 -4.13 3.80
C LYS A 54 5.05 -3.57 3.94
N SER A 55 4.47 -3.08 2.85
CA SER A 55 3.10 -2.61 2.86
C SER A 55 2.22 -3.33 1.87
N LYS A 56 0.92 -3.25 2.10
CA LYS A 56 -0.09 -4.04 1.42
C LYS A 56 -1.37 -3.24 1.33
N VAL A 57 -1.85 -3.09 0.10
CA VAL A 57 -3.16 -2.51 -0.20
C VAL A 57 -4.09 -3.63 -0.60
N LYS A 58 -5.27 -3.68 0.01
CA LYS A 58 -6.38 -4.57 -0.39
C LYS A 58 -7.58 -3.75 -0.78
N THR A 59 -8.14 -4.02 -1.95
CA THR A 59 -9.36 -3.37 -2.42
C THR A 59 -10.54 -4.33 -2.36
N TYR A 60 -11.68 -3.80 -1.94
CA TYR A 60 -12.92 -4.54 -1.78
C TYR A 60 -14.03 -3.89 -2.61
N LEU A 61 -14.84 -4.74 -3.24
CA LEU A 61 -16.05 -4.38 -3.96
C LEU A 61 -17.19 -5.25 -3.43
N PHE A 62 -18.25 -4.65 -2.89
CA PHE A 62 -19.35 -5.36 -2.21
C PHE A 62 -18.86 -6.35 -1.14
N GLY A 63 -17.78 -5.99 -0.42
CA GLY A 63 -17.16 -6.84 0.60
C GLY A 63 -16.25 -7.95 0.06
N MET A 64 -16.23 -8.20 -1.26
CA MET A 64 -15.35 -9.19 -1.88
C MET A 64 -13.98 -8.58 -2.19
N ASN A 65 -12.90 -9.28 -1.81
CA ASN A 65 -11.53 -8.86 -2.13
C ASN A 65 -11.27 -8.98 -3.63
N GLN A 66 -10.99 -7.85 -4.29
CA GLN A 66 -10.79 -7.80 -5.73
C GLN A 66 -9.30 -7.92 -6.09
N ASN A 67 -8.50 -7.03 -5.50
CA ASN A 67 -7.09 -6.91 -5.82
C ASN A 67 -6.24 -6.64 -4.58
N GLN A 68 -4.99 -7.04 -4.71
CA GLN A 68 -3.98 -6.89 -3.68
C GLN A 68 -2.70 -6.40 -4.35
N ILE A 69 -2.11 -5.36 -3.78
CA ILE A 69 -0.82 -4.83 -4.20
C ILE A 69 0.08 -4.84 -2.98
N GLU A 70 1.28 -5.38 -3.14
CA GLU A 70 2.28 -5.41 -2.08
C GLU A 70 3.46 -4.54 -2.46
N PHE A 71 4.04 -3.86 -1.48
CA PHE A 71 5.17 -2.97 -1.66
C PHE A 71 6.26 -3.35 -0.65
N ARG A 72 7.50 -3.24 -1.08
CA ARG A 72 8.66 -3.35 -0.21
C ARG A 72 9.53 -2.11 -0.39
N LEU A 73 9.78 -1.38 0.67
CA LEU A 73 10.63 -0.21 0.66
C LEU A 73 11.79 -0.45 1.62
N GLN A 74 13.01 -0.30 1.12
CA GLN A 74 14.23 -0.35 1.91
C GLN A 74 14.80 1.06 2.02
N LEU A 75 14.91 1.53 3.26
CA LEU A 75 15.52 2.80 3.62
C LEU A 75 16.88 2.52 4.25
N ASN A 76 17.88 3.30 3.85
CA ASN A 76 19.21 3.33 4.44
C ASN A 76 19.48 4.74 4.98
N THR A 77 20.65 4.96 5.59
CA THR A 77 21.07 6.29 6.10
C THR A 77 21.05 7.42 5.06
N ALA A 78 21.21 7.09 3.76
CA ALA A 78 21.17 8.04 2.66
C ALA A 78 19.75 8.31 2.10
N GLY A 79 18.71 7.63 2.61
CA GLY A 79 17.33 7.73 2.12
C GLY A 79 16.82 6.43 1.49
N ILE A 80 16.06 6.53 0.40
CA ILE A 80 15.46 5.37 -0.27
C ILE A 80 16.52 4.60 -1.05
N GLY A 81 16.88 3.41 -0.57
CA GLY A 81 17.83 2.52 -1.25
C GLY A 81 17.17 1.68 -2.34
N GLU A 82 16.01 1.11 -2.04
CA GLU A 82 15.30 0.22 -2.96
C GLU A 82 13.78 0.29 -2.74
N PHE A 83 13.01 0.23 -3.82
CA PHE A 83 11.58 -0.05 -3.73
C PHE A 83 11.16 -1.16 -4.71
N GLU A 84 10.28 -2.03 -4.25
CA GLU A 84 9.68 -3.09 -5.03
C GLU A 84 8.15 -2.99 -4.96
N ILE A 85 7.50 -3.17 -6.10
CA ILE A 85 6.04 -3.22 -6.23
C ILE A 85 5.68 -4.59 -6.80
N PHE A 86 4.83 -5.32 -6.08
CA PHE A 86 4.32 -6.62 -6.47
C PHE A 86 2.84 -6.47 -6.84
N LEU A 87 2.59 -6.58 -8.14
CA LEU A 87 1.27 -6.66 -8.75
C LEU A 87 0.98 -8.13 -9.08
N LYS A 88 -0.29 -8.51 -9.21
CA LYS A 88 -0.72 -9.90 -9.53
C LYS A 88 0.15 -10.60 -10.59
N ASN A 89 0.52 -9.90 -11.67
CA ASN A 89 1.27 -10.48 -12.80
C ASN A 89 2.62 -9.80 -13.06
N ARG A 90 3.05 -8.84 -12.23
CA ARG A 90 4.25 -8.03 -12.51
C ARG A 90 4.96 -7.68 -11.22
N LYS A 91 6.29 -7.76 -11.24
CA LYS A 91 7.15 -7.20 -10.20
C LYS A 91 7.92 -6.04 -10.81
N ILE A 92 7.86 -4.88 -10.15
CA ILE A 92 8.67 -3.71 -10.47
C ILE A 92 9.68 -3.57 -9.35
N LYS A 93 10.97 -3.47 -9.69
CA LYS A 93 12.06 -3.24 -8.72
C LYS A 93 12.86 -2.05 -9.21
N ALA A 94 13.10 -1.12 -8.32
CA ALA A 94 13.96 0.03 -8.56
C ALA A 94 14.95 0.17 -7.41
N LYS A 95 16.21 0.32 -7.76
CA LYS A 95 17.31 0.46 -6.82
C LYS A 95 18.04 1.76 -7.10
N CYS A 96 18.29 2.54 -6.06
CA CYS A 96 19.15 3.70 -6.15
C CYS A 96 20.59 3.23 -6.37
N LEU A 97 21.20 3.66 -7.47
CA LEU A 97 22.60 3.43 -7.77
C LEU A 97 23.31 4.75 -7.46
N ASN A 98 23.97 4.80 -6.30
CA ASN A 98 24.92 5.85 -5.98
C ASN A 98 26.23 5.61 -6.70
#